data_AF-A0A950IID9-F1
#
_entry.id   AF-A0A950IID9-F1
#
_cell.length_a   1.000
_cell.length_b   1.000
_cell.length_c   1.000
_cell.angle_alpha   90.00
_cell.angle_beta   90.00
_cell.angle_gamma   90.00
#
_symmetry.space_group_name_H-M   'P 1'
#
loop_
_entity.id
_entity.type
_entity.pdbx_description
1 polymer ?
#
loop_
_entity_poly.entity_id
_entity_poly.type
_entity_poly.pdbx_seq_one_letter_code
_entity_poly.pdbx_strand_id
1 'polypeptide(L)' 'DRIEVSKRGIVRRARLYYLSEKVGKAARIKERKPERKTAK' A
#
# COMPACT_ATOMS: atom_id res chain seq x y z
N ASP A 1 -19.55 -11.38 -9.86
CA ASP A 1 -19.11 -10.70 -8.63
C ASP A 1 -17.93 -9.78 -8.87
N ARG A 2 -18.02 -8.52 -8.40
CA ARG A 2 -17.00 -7.50 -8.61
C ARG A 2 -16.48 -7.03 -7.25
N ILE A 3 -15.16 -6.97 -7.10
CA ILE A 3 -14.52 -6.43 -5.88
C ILE A 3 -14.12 -4.99 -6.15
N GLU A 4 -14.63 -4.07 -5.33
CA GLU A 4 -14.27 -2.67 -5.36
C GLU A 4 -13.10 -2.39 -4.42
N VAL A 5 -12.05 -1.78 -4.95
CA VAL A 5 -10.84 -1.46 -4.19
C VAL A 5 -11.00 -0.07 -3.57
N SER A 6 -11.12 -0.01 -2.24
CA SER A 6 -11.29 1.26 -1.53
C SER A 6 -10.01 2.12 -1.53
N LYS A 7 -8.83 1.51 -1.36
CA LYS A 7 -7.54 2.22 -1.24
C LYS A 7 -6.36 1.41 -1.77
N ARG A 8 -5.34 2.11 -2.30
CA ARG A 8 -4.07 1.51 -2.79
C ARG A 8 -2.89 2.00 -1.96
N GLY A 9 -2.07 1.06 -1.46
CA GLY A 9 -0.86 1.35 -0.67
C GLY A 9 0.43 1.03 -1.43
N ILE A 10 1.55 1.60 -0.99
CA ILE A 10 2.90 1.31 -1.53
C ILE A 10 3.52 0.19 -0.71
N VAL A 11 3.80 -0.96 -1.34
CA VAL A 11 4.42 -2.13 -0.71
C VAL A 11 5.53 -2.67 -1.62
N ARG A 12 6.63 -3.20 -1.03
CA ARG A 12 7.75 -3.78 -1.79
C ARG A 12 7.59 -5.27 -2.08
N ARG A 13 6.88 -6.00 -1.23
CA ARG A 13 6.52 -7.43 -1.38
C ARG A 13 5.02 -7.56 -1.14
N ALA A 14 4.37 -8.62 -1.64
CA ALA A 14 2.94 -8.87 -1.41
C ALA A 14 2.64 -9.08 0.09
N ARG A 15 1.38 -8.79 0.51
CA ARG A 15 0.92 -8.82 1.93
C ARG A 15 1.31 -10.08 2.70
N LEU A 16 1.39 -11.22 2.02
CA LEU A 16 1.74 -12.53 2.60
C LEU A 16 3.13 -12.58 3.25
N TYR A 17 4.05 -11.66 2.94
CA TYR A 17 5.45 -11.76 3.41
C TYR A 17 5.85 -10.74 4.49
N TYR A 18 5.29 -9.53 4.52
CA TYR A 18 5.85 -8.43 5.34
C TYR A 18 5.07 -8.09 6.61
N LEU A 19 3.89 -8.67 6.80
CA LEU A 19 3.05 -8.45 7.99
C LEU A 19 3.18 -9.55 9.05
N SER A 20 3.75 -10.71 8.69
CA SER A 20 3.85 -11.85 9.60
C SER A 20 4.65 -11.52 10.87
N GLU A 21 5.68 -10.68 10.75
CA GLU A 21 6.56 -10.28 11.85
C GLU A 21 6.24 -8.89 12.43
N LYS A 22 5.37 -8.11 11.77
CA LYS A 22 5.12 -6.70 12.13
C LYS A 22 3.71 -6.54 12.67
N VAL A 23 3.62 -6.09 13.93
CA VAL A 23 2.35 -5.82 14.61
C VAL A 23 2.15 -4.33 14.90
N GLY A 24 0.88 -3.93 15.03
CA GLY A 24 0.50 -2.57 15.44
C GLY A 24 0.89 -1.48 14.45
N LYS A 25 1.43 -0.36 14.95
CA LYS A 25 1.77 0.81 14.12
C LYS A 25 2.81 0.49 13.03
N ALA A 26 3.69 -0.49 13.29
CA ALA A 26 4.75 -0.90 12.37
C ALA A 26 4.22 -1.64 11.12
N ALA A 27 3.00 -2.19 11.21
CA ALA A 27 2.32 -2.84 10.10
C ALA A 27 1.64 -1.86 9.12
N ARG A 28 1.54 -0.57 9.48
CA ARG A 28 0.78 0.40 8.68
C ARG A 28 1.48 0.70 7.35
N ILE A 29 0.74 0.51 6.26
CA ILE A 29 1.19 0.75 4.89
C ILE A 29 0.84 2.19 4.50
N LYS A 30 1.81 2.91 3.94
CA LYS A 30 1.58 4.25 3.39
C LYS A 30 0.72 4.18 2.13
N GLU A 31 -0.22 5.11 1.99
CA GLU A 31 -1.05 5.22 0.79
C GLU A 31 -0.20 5.62 -0.42
N ARG A 32 -0.57 5.11 -1.61
CA ARG A 32 0.07 5.47 -2.87
C ARG A 32 -0.43 6.84 -3.29
N LYS A 33 0.38 7.87 -3.04
CA LYS A 33 0.13 9.21 -3.58
C LYS A 33 0.40 9.20 -5.08
N PRO A 34 -0.46 9.82 -5.90
CA PRO A 34 -0.12 10.09 -7.29
C PRO A 34 1.07 11.05 -7.32
N GLU A 35 2.15 10.69 -8.01
CA GLU A 35 3.21 11.64 -8.30
C GLU A 35 2.60 12.77 -9.14
N ARG A 36 2.75 14.01 -8.67
CA ARG A 36 2.50 15.18 -9.50
C ARG A 36 3.55 15.13 -10.61
N LYS A 37 3.17 14.64 -11.79
CA LYS A 37 4.02 14.77 -12.97
C LYS A 37 4.22 16.26 -13.20
N THR A 38 5.39 16.76 -12.88
CA THR A 38 5.82 18.10 -13.29
C THR A 38 5.70 18.11 -14.82
N ALA A 39 4.86 19.01 -15.33
CA ALA A 39 4.75 19.27 -16.75
C ALA A 39 6.16 19.62 -17.26
N LYS A 40 6.63 18.84 -18.23
CA LYS A 40 7.86 19.12 -18.96
C LYS A 40 7.58 20.18 -20.01
#